data_AF-A0A812YFL1-F1
#
_entry.id   AF-A0A812YFL1-F1
#
_cell.length_a   1.000
_cell.length_b   1.000
_cell.length_c   1.000
_cell.angle_alpha   90.00
_cell.angle_beta   90.00
_cell.angle_gamma   90.00
#
_symmetry.space_group_name_H-M   'P 1'
#
loop_
_entity.id
_entity.type
_entity.pdbx_description
1 polymer ?
#
loop_
_entity_poly.entity_id
_entity_poly.type
_entity_poly.pdbx_seq_one_letter_code
_entity_poly.pdbx_strand_id
1 'polypeptide(L)'
;MEREKINYFWIVEKKTLTEKQADLRNKQRELQDLEERQQIELKMFQQRLKHLRYHQQDEVVELKTDAELSLKLQEDHHRITEAEIKKDQRALKMEKKESEVAQQDFTRMLKLEQDQKILELRHEFDRKARDMQQKYELRMKTIREEMEKQRRKQIQKIEESKNAQIEQVMKKNNLDFTEIKVYYQEITVSNFDSIKRLKEDYASIKKDENDDAKKMYDLEQRSKQLKEPMKKANQDVERLEREQVAYEEDKKRLTSVKEQIKQSETLLKRMEFQHEVLQQQLSQVTSEREDLYTKFQQAIYDVQQRSGLKNLILEKKIDTVEEALETTEAQITELLASANVDPTTSAGITQKLDQVIAYKDDIVSQLEEEVQRIRDSHSTMVKTYESKMAEYGVPPEELGFVPAVG
;
A
#
# COMPACT_ATOMS: atom_id res chain seq x y z
N MET A 1 -52.28 -102.95 101.96
CA MET A 1 -52.64 -102.49 100.60
C MET A 1 -52.15 -101.09 100.25
N GLU A 2 -52.14 -100.11 101.15
CA GLU A 2 -51.65 -98.74 100.81
C GLU A 2 -50.12 -98.66 100.64
N ARG A 3 -49.36 -99.44 101.40
CA ARG A 3 -47.89 -99.45 101.38
C ARG A 3 -47.30 -99.92 100.04
N GLU A 4 -47.96 -100.88 99.36
CA GLU A 4 -47.53 -101.40 98.06
C GLU A 4 -47.82 -100.42 96.91
N LYS A 5 -48.96 -99.71 96.97
CA LYS A 5 -49.27 -98.64 96.01
C LYS A 5 -48.26 -97.49 96.11
N ILE A 6 -47.92 -97.07 97.33
CA ILE A 6 -46.90 -96.03 97.58
C ILE A 6 -45.53 -96.46 97.05
N ASN A 7 -45.16 -97.73 97.24
CA ASN A 7 -43.88 -98.26 96.76
C ASN A 7 -43.82 -98.34 95.23
N TYR A 8 -44.91 -98.73 94.57
CA TYR A 8 -45.02 -98.71 93.11
C TYR A 8 -44.94 -97.28 92.55
N PHE A 9 -45.68 -96.33 93.13
CA PHE A 9 -45.58 -94.91 92.77
C PHE A 9 -44.16 -94.36 92.96
N TRP A 10 -43.47 -94.74 94.04
CA TRP A 10 -42.09 -94.32 94.28
C TRP A 10 -41.13 -94.91 93.25
N ILE A 11 -41.26 -96.19 92.85
CA ILE A 11 -40.43 -96.81 91.81
C ILE A 11 -40.67 -96.15 90.45
N VAL A 12 -41.94 -95.92 90.09
CA VAL A 12 -42.31 -95.24 88.85
C VAL A 12 -41.77 -93.81 88.84
N GLU A 13 -41.95 -93.05 89.93
CA GLU A 13 -41.45 -91.67 89.97
C GLU A 13 -39.93 -91.56 90.06
N LYS A 14 -39.27 -92.55 90.66
CA LYS A 14 -37.81 -92.66 90.61
C LYS A 14 -37.34 -92.95 89.19
N LYS A 15 -38.06 -93.81 88.44
CA LYS A 15 -37.74 -94.13 87.05
C LYS A 15 -37.96 -92.93 86.13
N THR A 16 -39.11 -92.24 86.22
CA THR A 16 -39.38 -91.00 85.46
C THR A 16 -38.38 -89.90 85.82
N LEU A 17 -37.99 -89.76 87.10
CA LEU A 17 -36.93 -88.82 87.49
C LEU A 17 -35.59 -89.18 86.83
N THR A 18 -35.20 -90.45 86.81
CA THR A 18 -33.98 -90.89 86.13
C THR A 18 -34.04 -90.70 84.61
N GLU A 19 -35.20 -90.92 83.98
CA GLU A 19 -35.44 -90.66 82.56
C GLU A 19 -35.34 -89.16 82.25
N LYS A 20 -35.99 -88.29 83.05
CA LYS A 20 -35.89 -86.83 82.90
C LYS A 20 -34.48 -86.31 83.15
N GLN A 21 -33.73 -86.89 84.08
CA GLN A 21 -32.32 -86.57 84.29
C GLN A 21 -31.43 -87.05 83.13
N ALA A 22 -31.80 -88.13 82.43
CA ALA A 22 -31.11 -88.57 81.22
C ALA A 22 -31.44 -87.65 80.04
N ASP A 23 -32.70 -87.27 79.86
CA ASP A 23 -33.15 -86.30 78.86
C ASP A 23 -32.47 -84.94 79.05
N LEU A 24 -32.36 -84.45 80.29
CA LEU A 24 -31.71 -83.18 80.59
C LEU A 24 -30.21 -83.23 80.28
N ARG A 25 -29.55 -84.34 80.55
CA ARG A 25 -28.13 -84.56 80.17
C ARG A 25 -27.95 -84.64 78.65
N ASN A 26 -28.87 -85.29 77.95
CA ASN A 26 -28.86 -85.32 76.48
C ASN A 26 -29.07 -83.93 75.90
N LYS A 27 -30.01 -83.15 76.44
CA LYS A 27 -30.24 -81.75 76.02
C LYS A 27 -29.05 -80.84 76.32
N GLN A 28 -28.36 -81.04 77.44
CA GLN A 28 -27.12 -80.31 77.73
C GLN A 28 -26.00 -80.66 76.75
N ARG A 29 -25.87 -81.93 76.34
CA ARG A 29 -24.92 -82.33 75.28
C ARG A 29 -25.29 -81.74 73.92
N GLU A 30 -26.56 -81.81 73.52
CA GLU A 30 -27.02 -81.20 72.27
C GLU A 30 -26.74 -79.69 72.25
N LEU A 31 -26.89 -79.01 73.38
CA LEU A 31 -26.60 -77.58 73.50
C LEU A 31 -25.10 -77.29 73.38
N GLN A 32 -24.24 -78.11 74.01
CA GLN A 32 -22.79 -78.02 73.83
C GLN A 32 -22.37 -78.29 72.38
N ASP A 33 -22.92 -79.32 71.74
CA ASP A 33 -22.63 -79.63 70.34
C ASP A 33 -23.05 -78.48 69.40
N LEU A 34 -24.17 -77.80 69.70
CA LEU A 34 -24.62 -76.63 68.97
C LEU A 34 -23.71 -75.41 69.18
N GLU A 35 -23.27 -75.16 70.41
CA GLU A 35 -22.32 -74.07 70.73
C GLU A 35 -20.97 -74.29 70.04
N GLU A 36 -20.46 -75.53 70.04
CA GLU A 36 -19.23 -75.88 69.33
C GLU A 36 -19.35 -75.68 67.81
N ARG A 37 -20.46 -76.14 67.21
CA ARG A 37 -20.74 -75.90 65.78
C ARG A 37 -20.81 -74.42 65.47
N GLN A 38 -21.54 -73.64 66.27
CA GLN A 38 -21.63 -72.20 66.10
C GLN A 38 -20.26 -71.54 66.19
N GLN A 39 -19.40 -71.96 67.13
CA GLN A 39 -18.05 -71.40 67.28
C GLN A 39 -17.16 -71.72 66.07
N ILE A 40 -17.28 -72.92 65.49
CA ILE A 40 -16.58 -73.31 64.26
C ILE A 40 -17.07 -72.47 63.08
N GLU A 41 -18.38 -72.29 62.94
CA GLU A 41 -18.98 -71.44 61.90
C GLU A 41 -18.49 -69.99 62.03
N LEU A 42 -18.46 -69.44 63.24
CA LEU A 42 -17.98 -68.09 63.49
C LEU A 42 -16.51 -67.90 63.09
N LYS A 43 -15.64 -68.89 63.38
CA LYS A 43 -14.24 -68.89 62.94
C LYS A 43 -14.12 -68.97 61.40
N MET A 44 -14.92 -69.83 60.77
CA MET A 44 -14.99 -69.94 59.31
C MET A 44 -15.44 -68.62 58.67
N PHE A 45 -16.46 -67.95 59.22
CA PHE A 45 -16.91 -66.65 58.75
C PHE A 45 -15.84 -65.58 58.94
N GLN A 46 -15.18 -65.52 60.10
CA GLN A 46 -14.07 -64.58 60.33
C GLN A 46 -12.93 -64.78 59.33
N GLN A 47 -12.57 -66.03 59.04
CA GLN A 47 -11.51 -66.33 58.08
C GLN A 47 -11.92 -65.95 56.65
N ARG A 48 -13.16 -66.24 56.24
CA ARG A 48 -13.71 -65.78 54.95
C ARG A 48 -13.70 -64.26 54.82
N LEU A 49 -14.09 -63.55 55.87
CA LEU A 49 -14.11 -62.09 55.91
C LEU A 49 -12.69 -61.51 55.80
N LYS A 50 -11.71 -62.15 56.46
CA LYS A 50 -10.30 -61.79 56.35
C LYS A 50 -9.79 -61.99 54.92
N HIS A 51 -10.05 -63.14 54.30
CA HIS A 51 -9.66 -63.39 52.90
C HIS A 51 -10.31 -62.39 51.93
N LEU A 52 -11.60 -62.11 52.10
CA LEU A 52 -12.30 -61.14 51.26
C LEU A 52 -11.67 -59.74 51.38
N ARG A 53 -11.32 -59.31 52.59
CA ARG A 53 -10.65 -58.02 52.80
C ARG A 53 -9.26 -57.95 52.17
N TYR A 54 -8.46 -59.02 52.25
CA TYR A 54 -7.15 -59.04 51.59
C TYR A 54 -7.30 -59.01 50.08
N HIS A 55 -8.21 -59.80 49.53
CA HIS A 55 -8.49 -59.78 48.09
C HIS A 55 -8.92 -58.39 47.61
N GLN A 56 -9.85 -57.75 48.32
CA GLN A 56 -10.26 -56.37 48.00
C GLN A 56 -9.10 -55.38 48.10
N GLN A 57 -8.21 -55.55 49.09
CA GLN A 57 -7.08 -54.65 49.25
C GLN A 57 -6.03 -54.85 48.15
N ASP A 58 -5.74 -56.10 47.76
CA ASP A 58 -4.84 -56.40 46.65
C ASP A 58 -5.40 -55.86 45.33
N GLU A 59 -6.70 -56.07 45.07
CA GLU A 59 -7.39 -55.52 43.89
C GLU A 59 -7.33 -53.99 43.84
N VAL A 60 -7.52 -53.32 44.99
CA VAL A 60 -7.39 -51.85 45.07
C VAL A 60 -5.95 -51.40 44.83
N VAL A 61 -4.94 -52.14 45.28
CA VAL A 61 -3.54 -51.81 45.03
C VAL A 61 -3.21 -51.99 43.55
N GLU A 62 -3.63 -53.09 42.93
CA GLU A 62 -3.44 -53.34 41.49
C GLU A 62 -4.09 -52.23 40.64
N LEU A 63 -5.35 -51.88 40.93
CA LEU A 63 -6.04 -50.79 40.22
C LEU A 63 -5.33 -49.45 40.38
N LYS A 64 -4.75 -49.16 41.56
CA LYS A 64 -3.98 -47.93 41.77
C LYS A 64 -2.66 -47.95 41.01
N THR A 65 -1.94 -49.06 41.01
CA THR A 65 -0.68 -49.18 40.28
C THR A 65 -0.89 -49.07 38.77
N ASP A 66 -1.97 -49.68 38.27
CA ASP A 66 -2.32 -49.60 36.85
C ASP A 66 -2.73 -48.17 36.45
N ALA A 67 -3.50 -47.48 37.31
CA ALA A 67 -3.86 -46.09 37.10
C ALA A 67 -2.63 -45.16 37.10
N GLU A 68 -1.69 -45.33 38.06
CA GLU A 68 -0.45 -44.57 38.13
C GLU A 68 0.46 -44.83 36.92
N LEU A 69 0.57 -46.10 36.48
CA LEU A 69 1.34 -46.47 35.30
C LEU A 69 0.73 -45.83 34.03
N SER A 70 -0.59 -45.91 33.88
CA SER A 70 -1.31 -45.32 32.75
C SER A 70 -1.11 -43.80 32.69
N LEU A 71 -1.24 -43.12 33.83
CA LEU A 71 -1.01 -41.68 33.94
C LEU A 71 0.42 -41.31 33.51
N LYS A 72 1.42 -42.06 33.98
CA LYS A 72 2.82 -41.81 33.65
C LYS A 72 3.13 -42.03 32.18
N LEU A 73 2.56 -43.08 31.57
CA LEU A 73 2.69 -43.32 30.13
C LEU A 73 2.07 -42.17 29.32
N GLN A 74 0.92 -41.67 29.76
CA GLN A 74 0.26 -40.53 29.12
C GLN A 74 1.09 -39.24 29.27
N GLU A 75 1.66 -38.98 30.44
CA GLU A 75 2.57 -37.84 30.66
C GLU A 75 3.82 -37.90 29.76
N ASP A 76 4.45 -39.07 29.66
CA ASP A 76 5.62 -39.26 28.82
C ASP A 76 5.28 -39.11 27.33
N HIS A 77 4.11 -39.61 26.89
CA HIS A 77 3.62 -39.39 25.54
C HIS A 77 3.37 -37.89 25.26
N HIS A 78 2.72 -37.18 26.19
CA HIS A 78 2.49 -35.73 26.08
C HIS A 78 3.79 -34.94 26.00
N ARG A 79 4.83 -35.33 26.74
CA ARG A 79 6.16 -34.70 26.65
C ARG A 79 6.80 -34.87 25.28
N ILE A 80 6.65 -36.04 24.67
CA ILE A 80 7.19 -36.32 23.33
C ILE A 80 6.45 -35.49 22.28
N THR A 81 5.11 -35.51 22.30
CA THR A 81 4.31 -34.72 21.34
C THR A 81 4.57 -33.22 21.49
N GLU A 82 4.70 -32.71 22.72
CA GLU A 82 5.03 -31.30 22.95
C GLU A 82 6.42 -30.95 22.39
N ALA A 83 7.40 -31.84 22.51
CA ALA A 83 8.74 -31.64 21.96
C ALA A 83 8.73 -31.64 20.42
N GLU A 84 7.94 -32.52 19.80
CA GLU A 84 7.75 -32.58 18.34
C GLU A 84 7.06 -31.32 17.82
N ILE A 85 5.95 -30.91 18.44
CA ILE A 85 5.24 -29.67 18.08
C ILE A 85 6.17 -28.45 18.19
N LYS A 86 6.99 -28.37 19.25
CA LYS A 86 7.98 -27.30 19.41
C LYS A 86 9.05 -27.32 18.33
N LYS A 87 9.46 -28.50 17.85
CA LYS A 87 10.43 -28.65 16.75
C LYS A 87 9.81 -28.19 15.44
N ASP A 88 8.59 -28.64 15.13
CA ASP A 88 7.87 -28.29 13.91
C ASP A 88 7.55 -26.80 13.86
N GLN A 89 7.16 -26.21 15.00
CA GLN A 89 6.96 -24.76 15.12
C GLN A 89 8.24 -23.97 14.77
N ARG A 90 9.42 -24.46 15.19
CA ARG A 90 10.70 -23.82 14.85
C ARG A 90 11.04 -23.99 13.37
N ALA A 91 10.79 -25.17 12.80
CA ALA A 91 11.01 -25.45 11.38
C ALA A 91 10.13 -24.54 10.50
N LEU A 92 8.83 -24.49 10.77
CA LEU A 92 7.88 -23.62 10.06
C LEU A 92 8.25 -22.13 10.19
N LYS A 93 8.77 -21.72 11.35
CA LYS A 93 9.24 -20.33 11.54
C LYS A 93 10.48 -20.02 10.70
N MET A 94 11.39 -20.97 10.52
CA MET A 94 12.55 -20.82 9.63
C MET A 94 12.12 -20.78 8.17
N GLU A 95 11.28 -21.72 7.73
CA GLU A 95 10.75 -21.78 6.36
C GLU A 95 10.00 -20.50 5.98
N LYS A 96 9.14 -19.99 6.89
CA LYS A 96 8.49 -18.70 6.70
C LYS A 96 9.51 -17.56 6.52
N LYS A 97 10.59 -17.57 7.31
CA LYS A 97 11.62 -16.52 7.23
C LYS A 97 12.41 -16.60 5.92
N GLU A 98 12.74 -17.80 5.47
CA GLU A 98 13.41 -18.02 4.18
C GLU A 98 12.52 -17.56 3.02
N SER A 99 11.23 -17.88 3.05
CA SER A 99 10.25 -17.42 2.05
C SER A 99 10.12 -15.89 2.04
N GLU A 100 10.05 -15.25 3.22
CA GLU A 100 10.05 -13.78 3.34
C GLU A 100 11.31 -13.15 2.73
N VAL A 101 12.50 -13.72 2.98
CA VAL A 101 13.77 -13.22 2.43
C VAL A 101 13.80 -13.39 0.91
N ALA A 102 13.41 -14.57 0.39
CA ALA A 102 13.34 -14.82 -1.04
C ALA A 102 12.40 -13.84 -1.75
N GLN A 103 11.23 -13.54 -1.16
CA GLN A 103 10.28 -12.57 -1.70
C GLN A 103 10.83 -11.13 -1.68
N GLN A 104 11.56 -10.76 -0.63
CA GLN A 104 12.24 -9.46 -0.56
C GLN A 104 13.32 -9.34 -1.63
N ASP A 105 14.11 -10.38 -1.86
CA ASP A 105 15.16 -10.40 -2.89
C ASP A 105 14.57 -10.34 -4.30
N PHE A 106 13.48 -11.07 -4.56
CA PHE A 106 12.73 -10.98 -5.81
C PHE A 106 12.21 -9.56 -6.07
N THR A 107 11.63 -8.91 -5.05
CA THR A 107 11.17 -7.53 -5.15
C THR A 107 12.33 -6.56 -5.43
N ARG A 108 13.50 -6.80 -4.82
CA ARG A 108 14.70 -6.00 -5.03
C ARG A 108 15.24 -6.15 -6.45
N MET A 109 15.24 -7.36 -6.99
CA MET A 109 15.61 -7.65 -8.37
C MET A 109 14.67 -6.95 -9.36
N LEU A 110 13.36 -7.03 -9.13
CA LEU A 110 12.37 -6.38 -10.00
C LEU A 110 12.52 -4.85 -10.01
N LYS A 111 12.82 -4.24 -8.85
CA LYS A 111 13.12 -2.81 -8.77
C LYS A 111 14.39 -2.44 -9.54
N LEU A 112 15.43 -3.26 -9.43
CA LEU A 112 16.69 -3.04 -10.15
C LEU A 112 16.51 -3.12 -11.67
N GLU A 113 15.71 -4.08 -12.16
CA GLU A 113 15.36 -4.18 -13.57
C GLU A 113 14.53 -2.97 -14.04
N GLN A 114 13.59 -2.51 -13.21
CA GLN A 114 12.83 -1.30 -13.49
C GLN A 114 13.73 -0.07 -13.59
N ASP A 115 14.67 0.10 -12.65
CA ASP A 115 15.63 1.21 -12.65
C ASP A 115 16.53 1.17 -13.89
N GLN A 116 16.96 -0.02 -14.34
CA GLN A 116 17.69 -0.19 -15.60
C GLN A 116 16.86 0.28 -16.81
N LYS A 117 15.61 -0.16 -16.92
CA LYS A 117 14.71 0.27 -18.01
C LYS A 117 14.46 1.77 -17.99
N ILE A 118 14.32 2.38 -16.81
CA ILE A 118 14.17 3.84 -16.67
C ILE A 118 15.44 4.55 -17.14
N LEU A 119 16.62 4.03 -16.79
CA LEU A 119 17.90 4.60 -17.21
C LEU A 119 18.08 4.54 -18.73
N GLU A 120 17.75 3.40 -19.35
CA GLU A 120 17.76 3.23 -20.81
C GLU A 120 16.83 4.25 -21.48
N LEU A 121 15.61 4.40 -20.98
CA LEU A 121 14.63 5.36 -21.51
C LEU A 121 15.14 6.80 -21.39
N ARG A 122 15.77 7.16 -20.26
CA ARG A 122 16.41 8.48 -20.06
C ARG A 122 17.52 8.71 -21.08
N HIS A 123 18.38 7.73 -21.29
CA HIS A 123 19.45 7.82 -22.30
C HIS A 123 18.91 7.98 -23.72
N GLU A 124 17.82 7.28 -24.07
CA GLU A 124 17.15 7.47 -25.35
C GLU A 124 16.57 8.89 -25.52
N PHE A 125 15.91 9.41 -24.48
CA PHE A 125 15.36 10.76 -24.51
C PHE A 125 16.46 11.82 -24.60
N ASP A 126 17.54 11.68 -23.84
CA ASP A 126 18.70 12.57 -23.91
C ASP A 126 19.37 12.53 -25.28
N ARG A 127 19.42 11.35 -25.92
CA ARG A 127 19.93 11.23 -27.28
C ARG A 127 19.01 11.95 -28.27
N LYS A 128 17.70 11.69 -28.23
CA LYS A 128 16.71 12.36 -29.11
C LYS A 128 16.73 13.88 -28.93
N ALA A 129 16.86 14.37 -27.69
CA ALA A 129 16.96 15.78 -27.39
C ALA A 129 18.25 16.40 -27.98
N ARG A 130 19.40 15.74 -27.82
CA ARG A 130 20.67 16.20 -28.41
C ARG A 130 20.63 16.22 -29.93
N ASP A 131 20.11 15.16 -30.57
CA ASP A 131 19.98 15.09 -32.02
C ASP A 131 19.05 16.20 -32.55
N MET A 132 17.95 16.47 -31.85
CA MET A 132 17.03 17.56 -32.18
C MET A 132 17.70 18.94 -32.03
N GLN A 133 18.41 19.18 -30.93
CA GLN A 133 19.14 20.42 -30.69
C GLN A 133 20.18 20.66 -31.79
N GLN A 134 21.01 19.66 -32.11
CA GLN A 134 22.03 19.76 -33.17
C GLN A 134 21.40 20.08 -34.52
N LYS A 135 20.26 19.45 -34.85
CA LYS A 135 19.53 19.72 -36.10
C LYS A 135 19.06 21.18 -36.19
N TYR A 136 18.54 21.74 -35.11
CA TYR A 136 18.09 23.13 -35.08
C TYR A 136 19.24 24.13 -35.04
N GLU A 137 20.32 23.84 -34.32
CA GLU A 137 21.54 24.65 -34.34
C GLU A 137 22.15 24.72 -35.74
N LEU A 138 22.23 23.58 -36.44
CA LEU A 138 22.71 23.53 -37.82
C LEU A 138 21.82 24.36 -38.74
N ARG A 139 20.48 24.18 -38.66
CA ARG A 139 19.52 24.97 -39.45
C ARG A 139 19.65 26.46 -39.19
N MET A 140 19.78 26.87 -37.92
CA MET A 140 19.94 28.26 -37.54
C MET A 140 21.24 28.84 -38.11
N LYS A 141 22.35 28.08 -38.04
CA LYS A 141 23.64 28.47 -38.60
C LYS A 141 23.56 28.65 -40.12
N THR A 142 22.95 27.70 -40.83
CA THR A 142 22.77 27.78 -42.29
C THR A 142 21.95 29.01 -42.68
N ILE A 143 20.83 29.30 -41.99
CA ILE A 143 20.01 30.48 -42.26
C ILE A 143 20.81 31.76 -42.02
N ARG A 144 21.59 31.85 -40.93
CA ARG A 144 22.44 33.01 -40.66
C ARG A 144 23.48 33.22 -41.75
N GLU A 145 24.19 32.17 -42.15
CA GLU A 145 25.19 32.25 -43.23
C GLU A 145 24.56 32.69 -44.55
N GLU A 146 23.36 32.20 -44.88
CA GLU A 146 22.64 32.59 -46.08
C GLU A 146 22.19 34.05 -46.05
N MET A 147 21.65 34.52 -44.93
CA MET A 147 21.27 35.92 -44.73
C MET A 147 22.48 36.87 -44.77
N GLU A 148 23.60 36.47 -44.17
CA GLU A 148 24.85 37.22 -44.27
C GLU A 148 25.37 37.30 -45.70
N LYS A 149 25.30 36.19 -46.45
CA LYS A 149 25.67 36.15 -47.87
C LYS A 149 24.77 37.07 -48.70
N GLN A 150 23.47 37.08 -48.45
CA GLN A 150 22.53 38.01 -49.10
C GLN A 150 22.85 39.46 -48.76
N ARG A 151 23.10 39.78 -47.48
CA ARG A 151 23.50 41.12 -47.03
C ARG A 151 24.79 41.58 -47.70
N ARG A 152 25.82 40.72 -47.76
CA ARG A 152 27.08 41.04 -48.46
C ARG A 152 26.86 41.33 -49.94
N LYS A 153 26.03 40.52 -50.62
CA LYS A 153 25.67 40.77 -52.03
C LYS A 153 24.93 42.11 -52.21
N GLN A 154 24.03 42.46 -51.30
CA GLN A 154 23.32 43.76 -51.36
C GLN A 154 24.26 44.93 -51.14
N ILE A 155 25.17 44.83 -50.15
CA ILE A 155 26.20 45.85 -49.90
C ILE A 155 27.07 46.02 -51.15
N GLN A 156 27.56 44.93 -51.73
CA GLN A 156 28.38 44.98 -52.94
C GLN A 156 27.66 45.66 -54.11
N LYS A 157 26.37 45.36 -54.34
CA LYS A 157 25.57 46.04 -55.38
C LYS A 157 25.43 47.54 -55.12
N ILE A 158 25.24 47.93 -53.86
CA ILE A 158 25.14 49.34 -53.48
C ILE A 158 26.49 50.04 -53.70
N GLU A 159 27.59 49.42 -53.29
CA GLU A 159 28.95 49.92 -53.50
C GLU A 159 29.26 50.10 -54.99
N GLU A 160 28.97 49.10 -55.83
CA GLU A 160 29.15 49.18 -57.29
C GLU A 160 28.33 50.34 -57.90
N SER A 161 27.06 50.47 -57.51
CA SER A 161 26.20 51.56 -57.97
C SER A 161 26.69 52.95 -57.51
N LYS A 162 27.14 53.06 -56.25
CA LYS A 162 27.66 54.31 -55.70
C LYS A 162 29.01 54.68 -56.29
N ASN A 163 29.89 53.72 -56.52
CA ASN A 163 31.17 53.94 -57.19
C ASN A 163 30.96 54.41 -58.63
N ALA A 164 30.02 53.81 -59.37
CA ALA A 164 29.65 54.29 -60.69
C ALA A 164 29.10 55.73 -60.66
N GLN A 165 28.26 56.06 -59.67
CA GLN A 165 27.74 57.42 -59.48
C GLN A 165 28.88 58.40 -59.15
N ILE A 166 29.82 58.03 -58.28
CA ILE A 166 31.01 58.84 -57.95
C ILE A 166 31.84 59.07 -59.22
N GLU A 167 32.09 58.04 -60.02
CA GLU A 167 32.84 58.18 -61.27
C GLU A 167 32.16 59.14 -62.25
N GLN A 168 30.83 59.08 -62.36
CA GLN A 168 30.05 60.00 -63.20
C GLN A 168 30.15 61.45 -62.69
N VAL A 169 30.02 61.66 -61.38
CA VAL A 169 30.17 62.99 -60.77
C VAL A 169 31.60 63.51 -60.94
N MET A 170 32.62 62.67 -60.78
CA MET A 170 34.02 63.05 -61.01
C MET A 170 34.27 63.46 -62.47
N LYS A 171 33.71 62.72 -63.44
CA LYS A 171 33.78 63.09 -64.87
C LYS A 171 33.10 64.42 -65.13
N LYS A 172 31.90 64.64 -64.59
CA LYS A 172 31.19 65.91 -64.72
C LYS A 172 31.97 67.05 -64.08
N ASN A 173 32.44 66.88 -62.85
CA ASN A 173 33.23 67.90 -62.15
C ASN A 173 34.50 68.25 -62.92
N ASN A 174 35.16 67.26 -63.54
CA ASN A 174 36.33 67.52 -64.39
C ASN A 174 35.96 68.33 -65.65
N LEU A 175 34.82 68.02 -66.29
CA LEU A 175 34.30 68.80 -67.43
C LEU A 175 33.98 70.23 -67.00
N ASP A 176 33.19 70.40 -65.94
CA ASP A 176 32.83 71.69 -65.37
C ASP A 176 34.10 72.48 -64.98
N PHE A 177 35.12 71.83 -64.41
CA PHE A 177 36.40 72.46 -64.09
C PHE A 177 37.17 72.89 -65.34
N THR A 178 37.19 72.08 -66.40
CA THR A 178 37.80 72.48 -67.68
C THR A 178 37.03 73.63 -68.33
N GLU A 179 35.70 73.63 -68.29
CA GLU A 179 34.86 74.73 -68.80
C GLU A 179 35.10 76.00 -68.01
N ILE A 180 35.14 75.93 -66.68
CA ILE A 180 35.50 77.05 -65.80
C ILE A 180 36.91 77.57 -66.14
N LYS A 181 37.88 76.68 -66.36
CA LYS A 181 39.23 77.06 -66.74
C LYS A 181 39.26 77.79 -68.09
N VAL A 182 38.52 77.30 -69.08
CA VAL A 182 38.38 77.96 -70.39
C VAL A 182 37.70 79.30 -70.23
N TYR A 183 36.58 79.38 -69.50
CA TYR A 183 35.85 80.62 -69.22
C TYR A 183 36.74 81.67 -68.52
N TYR A 184 37.50 81.27 -67.50
CA TYR A 184 38.44 82.17 -66.85
C TYR A 184 39.64 82.50 -67.73
N GLN A 185 40.10 81.61 -68.62
CA GLN A 185 41.12 81.96 -69.61
C GLN A 185 40.58 82.99 -70.61
N GLU A 186 39.36 82.84 -71.10
CA GLU A 186 38.67 83.80 -71.97
C GLU A 186 38.47 85.14 -71.28
N ILE A 187 37.98 85.13 -70.03
CA ILE A 187 37.91 86.32 -69.19
C ILE A 187 39.29 86.90 -68.95
N THR A 188 40.33 86.10 -68.73
CA THR A 188 41.69 86.63 -68.50
C THR A 188 42.21 87.31 -69.76
N VAL A 189 41.97 86.75 -70.95
CA VAL A 189 42.30 87.39 -72.23
C VAL A 189 41.48 88.67 -72.41
N SER A 190 40.16 88.61 -72.19
CA SER A 190 39.26 89.77 -72.30
C SER A 190 39.56 90.86 -71.26
N ASN A 191 39.91 90.48 -70.04
CA ASN A 191 40.36 91.37 -68.99
C ASN A 191 41.77 91.88 -69.28
N PHE A 192 42.63 91.12 -69.96
CA PHE A 192 43.93 91.64 -70.40
C PHE A 192 43.75 92.70 -71.49
N ASP A 193 42.80 92.49 -72.41
CA ASP A 193 42.38 93.50 -73.39
C ASP A 193 41.72 94.71 -72.71
N SER A 194 40.87 94.47 -71.71
CA SER A 194 40.23 95.53 -70.92
C SER A 194 41.22 96.24 -70.00
N ILE A 195 42.24 95.58 -69.45
CA ILE A 195 43.33 96.19 -68.67
C ILE A 195 44.24 96.98 -69.58
N LYS A 196 44.43 96.57 -70.85
CA LYS A 196 45.09 97.40 -71.87
C LYS A 196 44.32 98.72 -72.06
N ARG A 197 43.00 98.65 -72.25
CA ARG A 197 42.11 99.83 -72.37
C ARG A 197 42.06 100.65 -71.09
N LEU A 198 41.91 100.00 -69.94
CA LEU A 198 41.86 100.64 -68.63
C LEU A 198 43.23 101.16 -68.19
N LYS A 199 44.36 100.70 -68.73
CA LYS A 199 45.66 101.40 -68.53
C LYS A 199 45.72 102.70 -69.33
N GLU A 200 45.05 102.78 -70.47
CA GLU A 200 44.84 104.04 -71.19
C GLU A 200 43.87 104.95 -70.40
N ASP A 201 42.81 104.40 -69.79
CA ASP A 201 41.82 105.17 -69.02
C ASP A 201 42.24 105.47 -67.55
N TYR A 202 43.05 104.65 -66.90
CA TYR A 202 43.58 104.86 -65.52
C TYR A 202 44.62 105.97 -65.48
N ALA A 203 45.25 106.29 -66.62
CA ALA A 203 45.98 107.56 -66.77
C ALA A 203 45.04 108.78 -66.64
N SER A 204 43.72 108.61 -66.89
CA SER A 204 42.70 109.65 -66.78
C SER A 204 41.88 109.63 -65.47
N ILE A 205 41.69 108.47 -64.83
CA ILE A 205 40.83 108.30 -63.62
C ILE A 205 41.61 108.29 -62.29
N LYS A 206 42.95 108.34 -62.30
CA LYS A 206 43.78 108.61 -61.09
C LYS A 206 43.57 110.02 -60.50
N LYS A 207 42.57 110.76 -60.99
CA LYS A 207 42.25 112.13 -60.59
C LYS A 207 41.09 112.22 -59.58
N ASP A 208 40.17 111.26 -59.49
CA ASP A 208 38.90 111.45 -58.76
C ASP A 208 38.44 110.23 -57.92
N GLU A 209 39.27 109.73 -57.01
CA GLU A 209 38.86 108.72 -56.00
C GLU A 209 39.14 109.21 -54.58
N ASN A 210 38.31 110.14 -54.08
CA ASN A 210 38.35 110.59 -52.69
C ASN A 210 36.97 110.82 -52.03
N ASP A 211 35.91 110.11 -52.44
CA ASP A 211 34.53 110.47 -52.03
C ASP A 211 33.58 109.35 -51.52
N ASP A 212 34.02 108.12 -51.21
CA ASP A 212 33.10 107.05 -50.78
C ASP A 212 33.27 106.56 -49.33
N ALA A 213 33.05 107.46 -48.37
CA ALA A 213 33.04 107.18 -46.93
C ALA A 213 31.66 107.29 -46.23
N LYS A 214 30.54 107.24 -46.98
CA LYS A 214 29.19 107.58 -46.46
C LYS A 214 28.10 106.47 -46.47
N LYS A 215 28.45 105.18 -46.47
CA LYS A 215 27.47 104.05 -46.39
C LYS A 215 27.49 103.23 -45.09
N MET A 216 27.99 103.79 -43.98
CA MET A 216 28.15 103.06 -42.70
C MET A 216 27.03 103.26 -41.67
N TYR A 217 26.07 104.17 -41.88
CA TYR A 217 25.07 104.51 -40.84
C TYR A 217 23.73 103.74 -40.95
N ASP A 218 23.35 103.24 -42.13
CA ASP A 218 22.05 102.58 -42.35
C ASP A 218 21.98 101.12 -41.86
N LEU A 219 23.12 100.48 -41.56
CA LEU A 219 23.18 99.09 -41.08
C LEU A 219 22.85 98.95 -39.58
N GLU A 220 22.97 100.02 -38.80
CA GLU A 220 22.90 99.94 -37.33
C GLU A 220 21.46 100.03 -36.80
N GLN A 221 20.54 100.68 -37.53
CA GLN A 221 19.13 100.82 -37.10
C GLN A 221 18.28 99.56 -37.30
N ARG A 222 18.56 98.73 -38.30
CA ARG A 222 17.81 97.48 -38.56
C ARG A 222 18.06 96.39 -37.51
N SER A 223 19.17 96.46 -36.78
CA SER A 223 19.51 95.52 -35.69
C SER A 223 18.59 95.69 -34.46
N LYS A 224 18.03 96.88 -34.21
CA LYS A 224 17.27 97.18 -33.00
C LYS A 224 15.81 96.68 -33.01
N GLN A 225 15.19 96.46 -34.17
CA GLN A 225 13.77 96.04 -34.27
C GLN A 225 13.54 94.52 -34.11
N LEU A 226 14.60 93.69 -34.14
CA LEU A 226 14.51 92.22 -34.11
C LEU A 226 14.65 91.59 -32.71
N LYS A 227 14.97 92.37 -31.67
CA LYS A 227 15.27 91.86 -30.32
C LYS A 227 14.05 91.35 -29.54
N GLU A 228 12.90 92.01 -29.67
CA GLU A 228 11.70 91.67 -28.88
C GLU A 228 10.96 90.40 -29.37
N PRO A 229 10.79 90.16 -30.69
CA PRO A 229 10.22 88.91 -31.21
C PRO A 229 11.09 87.70 -30.89
N MET A 230 12.42 87.88 -30.89
CA MET A 230 13.38 86.80 -30.59
C MET A 230 13.28 86.35 -29.12
N LYS A 231 13.01 87.26 -28.19
CA LYS A 231 12.84 86.93 -26.77
C LYS A 231 11.56 86.12 -26.49
N LYS A 232 10.44 86.44 -27.14
CA LYS A 232 9.19 85.66 -27.03
C LYS A 232 9.33 84.27 -27.65
N ALA A 233 9.94 84.17 -28.82
CA ALA A 233 10.21 82.88 -29.46
C ALA A 233 11.08 81.97 -28.58
N ASN A 234 12.11 82.52 -27.92
CA ASN A 234 12.96 81.74 -27.00
C ASN A 234 12.20 81.24 -25.76
N GLN A 235 11.26 82.03 -25.22
CA GLN A 235 10.45 81.59 -24.07
C GLN A 235 9.45 80.48 -24.44
N ASP A 236 8.88 80.53 -25.64
CA ASP A 236 8.01 79.46 -26.14
C ASP A 236 8.79 78.17 -26.44
N VAL A 237 10.01 78.28 -26.98
CA VAL A 237 10.91 77.13 -27.14
C VAL A 237 11.21 76.48 -25.79
N GLU A 238 11.57 77.27 -24.77
CA GLU A 238 11.87 76.74 -23.44
C GLU A 238 10.66 76.06 -22.78
N ARG A 239 9.44 76.55 -23.01
CA ARG A 239 8.20 75.92 -22.52
C ARG A 239 7.94 74.59 -23.24
N LEU A 240 8.04 74.56 -24.56
CA LEU A 240 7.83 73.35 -25.36
C LEU A 240 8.89 72.28 -25.06
N GLU A 241 10.13 72.67 -24.78
CA GLU A 241 11.19 71.74 -24.34
C GLU A 241 10.84 71.07 -23.01
N ARG A 242 10.28 71.82 -22.03
CA ARG A 242 9.84 71.23 -20.76
C ARG A 242 8.65 70.28 -20.92
N GLU A 243 7.68 70.64 -21.75
CA GLU A 243 6.53 69.77 -22.06
C GLU A 243 6.96 68.49 -22.78
N GLN A 244 7.94 68.59 -23.69
CA GLN A 244 8.50 67.44 -24.37
C GLN A 244 9.20 66.46 -23.40
N VAL A 245 9.99 66.98 -22.46
CA VAL A 245 10.65 66.13 -21.44
C VAL A 245 9.62 65.42 -20.56
N ALA A 246 8.59 66.13 -20.10
CA ALA A 246 7.51 65.52 -19.31
C ALA A 246 6.77 64.41 -20.09
N TYR A 247 6.48 64.65 -21.37
CA TYR A 247 5.85 63.66 -22.24
C TYR A 247 6.73 62.42 -22.46
N GLU A 248 8.05 62.59 -22.59
CA GLU A 248 8.99 61.47 -22.69
C GLU A 248 9.05 60.63 -21.41
N GLU A 249 8.98 61.26 -20.24
CA GLU A 249 8.88 60.55 -18.95
C GLU A 249 7.58 59.76 -18.82
N ASP A 250 6.45 60.36 -19.17
CA ASP A 250 5.15 59.68 -19.14
C ASP A 250 5.09 58.51 -20.12
N LYS A 251 5.70 58.66 -21.30
CA LYS A 251 5.83 57.55 -22.27
C LYS A 251 6.63 56.38 -21.70
N LYS A 252 7.73 56.65 -20.99
CA LYS A 252 8.52 55.61 -20.30
C LYS A 252 7.70 54.93 -19.20
N ARG A 253 6.99 55.70 -18.37
CA ARG A 253 6.10 55.15 -17.32
C ARG A 253 5.01 54.26 -17.92
N LEU A 254 4.36 54.72 -19.00
CA LEU A 254 3.35 53.95 -19.71
C LEU A 254 3.90 52.62 -20.23
N THR A 255 5.12 52.61 -20.80
CA THR A 255 5.73 51.35 -21.25
C THR A 255 6.02 50.39 -20.09
N SER A 256 6.49 50.92 -18.94
CA SER A 256 6.74 50.11 -17.75
C SER A 256 5.46 49.50 -17.19
N VAL A 257 4.39 50.28 -17.09
CA VAL A 257 3.08 49.80 -16.61
C VAL A 257 2.48 48.76 -17.56
N LYS A 258 2.58 48.97 -18.88
CA LYS A 258 2.14 47.98 -19.87
C LYS A 258 2.86 46.64 -19.74
N GLU A 259 4.16 46.65 -19.47
CA GLU A 259 4.93 45.43 -19.26
C GLU A 259 4.51 44.72 -17.96
N GLN A 260 4.27 45.47 -16.87
CA GLN A 260 3.75 44.92 -15.62
C GLN A 260 2.36 44.30 -15.78
N ILE A 261 1.46 44.95 -16.53
CA ILE A 261 0.13 44.40 -16.84
C ILE A 261 0.27 43.09 -17.61
N LYS A 262 1.11 43.06 -18.65
CA LYS A 262 1.35 41.85 -19.44
C LYS A 262 1.88 40.69 -18.57
N GLN A 263 2.83 40.97 -17.67
CA GLN A 263 3.33 39.98 -16.72
C GLN A 263 2.22 39.48 -15.79
N SER A 264 1.38 40.39 -15.29
CA SER A 264 0.26 40.07 -14.40
C SER A 264 -0.80 39.22 -15.10
N GLU A 265 -1.13 39.51 -16.37
CA GLU A 265 -2.02 38.70 -17.20
C GLU A 265 -1.47 37.30 -17.45
N THR A 266 -0.16 37.15 -17.69
CA THR A 266 0.45 35.82 -17.85
C THR A 266 0.40 35.01 -16.56
N LEU A 267 0.57 35.66 -15.41
CA LEU A 267 0.46 35.01 -14.09
C LEU A 267 -0.99 34.60 -13.81
N LEU A 268 -1.95 35.49 -14.10
CA LEU A 268 -3.38 35.20 -13.95
C LEU A 268 -3.79 33.96 -14.76
N LYS A 269 -3.46 33.92 -16.05
CA LYS A 269 -3.74 32.76 -16.92
C LYS A 269 -3.11 31.47 -16.40
N ARG A 270 -1.89 31.54 -15.86
CA ARG A 270 -1.23 30.39 -15.24
C ARG A 270 -1.98 29.91 -14.00
N MET A 271 -2.43 30.84 -13.15
CA MET A 271 -3.16 30.52 -11.93
C MET A 271 -4.55 29.95 -12.24
N GLU A 272 -5.26 30.50 -13.23
CA GLU A 272 -6.53 29.98 -13.72
C GLU A 272 -6.39 28.53 -14.21
N PHE A 273 -5.36 28.24 -15.01
CA PHE A 273 -5.09 26.88 -15.47
C PHE A 273 -4.78 25.93 -14.29
N GLN A 274 -3.95 26.35 -13.34
CA GLN A 274 -3.65 25.55 -12.15
C GLN A 274 -4.91 25.30 -11.29
N HIS A 275 -5.77 26.29 -11.17
CA HIS A 275 -7.04 26.17 -10.46
C HIS A 275 -7.96 25.15 -11.14
N GLU A 276 -8.10 25.20 -12.46
CA GLU A 276 -8.92 24.25 -13.22
C GLU A 276 -8.40 22.81 -13.08
N VAL A 277 -7.08 22.61 -13.18
CA VAL A 277 -6.46 21.29 -12.97
C VAL A 277 -6.73 20.77 -11.56
N LEU A 278 -6.54 21.60 -10.54
CA LEU A 278 -6.80 21.22 -9.14
C LEU A 278 -8.28 20.91 -8.91
N GLN A 279 -9.19 21.64 -9.54
CA GLN A 279 -10.62 21.41 -9.43
C GLN A 279 -11.04 20.07 -10.06
N GLN A 280 -10.45 19.71 -11.20
CA GLN A 280 -10.64 18.39 -11.83
C GLN A 280 -10.09 17.27 -10.95
N GLN A 281 -8.89 17.44 -10.39
CA GLN A 281 -8.31 16.46 -9.45
C GLN A 281 -9.17 16.27 -8.20
N LEU A 282 -9.68 17.37 -7.63
CA LEU A 282 -10.58 17.32 -6.47
C LEU A 282 -11.88 16.58 -6.80
N SER A 283 -12.47 16.86 -7.96
CA SER A 283 -13.66 16.16 -8.46
C SER A 283 -13.43 14.65 -8.55
N GLN A 284 -12.30 14.23 -9.14
CA GLN A 284 -11.97 12.82 -9.28
C GLN A 284 -11.78 12.15 -7.92
N VAL A 285 -10.98 12.73 -7.03
CA VAL A 285 -10.74 12.19 -5.68
C VAL A 285 -12.03 12.10 -4.86
N THR A 286 -12.94 13.07 -5.02
CA THR A 286 -14.23 13.06 -4.34
C THR A 286 -15.11 11.91 -4.83
N SER A 287 -15.14 11.67 -6.15
CA SER A 287 -15.85 10.53 -6.75
C SER A 287 -15.27 9.19 -6.27
N GLU A 288 -13.94 9.04 -6.30
CA GLU A 288 -13.27 7.83 -5.84
C GLU A 288 -13.55 7.54 -4.36
N ARG A 289 -13.58 8.59 -3.52
CA ARG A 289 -13.94 8.48 -2.10
C ARG A 289 -15.39 8.01 -1.93
N GLU A 290 -16.33 8.58 -2.68
CA GLU A 290 -17.75 8.22 -2.61
C GLU A 290 -18.02 6.79 -3.09
N ASP A 291 -17.35 6.36 -4.16
CA ASP A 291 -17.39 4.99 -4.64
C ASP A 291 -16.84 4.01 -3.60
N LEU A 292 -15.71 4.35 -2.98
CA LEU A 292 -15.09 3.52 -1.96
C LEU A 292 -15.97 3.41 -0.71
N TYR A 293 -16.59 4.51 -0.30
CA TYR A 293 -17.53 4.55 0.81
C TYR A 293 -18.77 3.68 0.54
N THR A 294 -19.30 3.75 -0.67
CA THR A 294 -20.45 2.92 -1.10
C THR A 294 -20.10 1.44 -1.10
N LYS A 295 -18.94 1.06 -1.66
CA LYS A 295 -18.44 -0.33 -1.64
C LYS A 295 -18.22 -0.84 -0.22
N PHE A 296 -17.69 0.00 0.66
CA PHE A 296 -17.48 -0.36 2.05
C PHE A 296 -18.81 -0.63 2.77
N GLN A 297 -19.81 0.22 2.58
CA GLN A 297 -21.15 0.00 3.12
C GLN A 297 -21.77 -1.30 2.59
N GLN A 298 -21.69 -1.57 1.29
CA GLN A 298 -22.16 -2.82 0.69
C GLN A 298 -21.47 -4.04 1.30
N ALA A 299 -20.14 -4.00 1.46
CA ALA A 299 -19.39 -5.09 2.08
C ALA A 299 -19.81 -5.34 3.54
N ILE A 300 -20.10 -4.29 4.31
CA ILE A 300 -20.64 -4.43 5.67
C ILE A 300 -22.00 -5.13 5.64
N TYR A 301 -22.92 -4.69 4.77
CA TYR A 301 -24.24 -5.29 4.67
C TYR A 301 -24.16 -6.77 4.25
N ASP A 302 -23.29 -7.11 3.30
CA ASP A 302 -23.09 -8.49 2.86
C ASP A 302 -22.56 -9.39 4.00
N VAL A 303 -21.60 -8.89 4.79
CA VAL A 303 -21.06 -9.63 5.94
C VAL A 303 -22.12 -9.79 7.03
N GLN A 304 -22.87 -8.73 7.34
CA GLN A 304 -23.98 -8.80 8.29
C GLN A 304 -25.07 -9.77 7.83
N GLN A 305 -25.44 -9.75 6.56
CA GLN A 305 -26.44 -10.66 6.01
C GLN A 305 -25.97 -12.11 6.07
N ARG A 306 -24.73 -12.40 5.68
CA ARG A 306 -24.16 -13.76 5.76
C ARG A 306 -24.08 -14.26 7.20
N SER A 307 -23.59 -13.43 8.12
CA SER A 307 -23.54 -13.78 9.53
C SER A 307 -24.94 -13.96 10.12
N GLY A 308 -25.87 -13.08 9.77
CA GLY A 308 -27.27 -13.15 10.21
C GLY A 308 -27.97 -14.42 9.73
N LEU A 309 -27.80 -14.79 8.45
CA LEU A 309 -28.32 -16.05 7.90
C LEU A 309 -27.69 -17.26 8.59
N LYS A 310 -26.37 -17.25 8.82
CA LYS A 310 -25.70 -18.34 9.54
C LYS A 310 -26.23 -18.50 10.96
N ASN A 311 -26.40 -17.39 11.67
CA ASN A 311 -26.95 -17.40 13.03
C ASN A 311 -28.40 -17.91 13.02
N LEU A 312 -29.24 -17.44 12.10
CA LEU A 312 -30.62 -17.92 11.97
C LEU A 312 -30.71 -19.42 11.69
N ILE A 313 -29.80 -19.95 10.85
CA ILE A 313 -29.74 -21.40 10.58
C ILE A 313 -29.30 -22.17 11.82
N LEU A 314 -28.32 -21.65 12.57
CA LEU A 314 -27.87 -22.28 13.81
C LEU A 314 -28.97 -22.27 14.88
N GLU A 315 -29.68 -21.15 15.03
CA GLU A 315 -30.83 -21.01 15.93
C GLU A 315 -31.93 -22.01 15.58
N LYS A 316 -32.34 -22.09 14.31
CA LYS A 316 -33.31 -23.11 13.87
C LYS A 316 -32.83 -24.54 14.10
N LYS A 317 -31.53 -24.82 13.94
CA LYS A 317 -30.98 -26.15 14.23
C LYS A 317 -31.08 -26.47 15.72
N ILE A 318 -30.77 -25.50 16.59
CA ILE A 318 -30.92 -25.63 18.04
C ILE A 318 -32.39 -25.90 18.37
N ASP A 319 -33.32 -25.07 17.87
CA ASP A 319 -34.77 -25.25 18.11
C ASP A 319 -35.22 -26.67 17.70
N THR A 320 -34.81 -27.16 16.52
CA THR A 320 -35.19 -28.51 16.08
C THR A 320 -34.59 -29.63 16.94
N VAL A 321 -33.39 -29.42 17.48
CA VAL A 321 -32.75 -30.39 18.38
C VAL A 321 -33.40 -30.35 19.76
N GLU A 322 -33.78 -29.17 20.25
CA GLU A 322 -34.53 -29.00 21.49
C GLU A 322 -35.93 -29.63 21.40
N GLU A 323 -36.69 -29.39 20.32
CA GLU A 323 -37.98 -30.05 20.09
C GLU A 323 -37.82 -31.59 20.01
N ALA A 324 -36.79 -32.08 19.33
CA ALA A 324 -36.49 -33.51 19.27
C ALA A 324 -36.13 -34.06 20.67
N LEU A 325 -35.36 -33.32 21.46
CA LEU A 325 -35.01 -33.69 22.82
C LEU A 325 -36.27 -33.76 23.70
N GLU A 326 -37.10 -32.71 23.72
CA GLU A 326 -38.34 -32.66 24.50
C GLU A 326 -39.29 -33.81 24.16
N THR A 327 -39.45 -34.12 22.87
CA THR A 327 -40.28 -35.26 22.44
C THR A 327 -39.71 -36.60 22.89
N THR A 328 -38.39 -36.80 22.81
CA THR A 328 -37.75 -38.03 23.31
C THR A 328 -37.83 -38.15 24.84
N GLU A 329 -37.64 -37.06 25.58
CA GLU A 329 -37.77 -37.05 27.04
C GLU A 329 -39.21 -37.35 27.48
N ALA A 330 -40.20 -36.78 26.80
CA ALA A 330 -41.60 -37.08 27.05
C ALA A 330 -41.92 -38.56 26.80
N GLN A 331 -41.45 -39.13 25.69
CA GLN A 331 -41.60 -40.56 25.37
C GLN A 331 -40.92 -41.47 26.41
N ILE A 332 -39.70 -41.12 26.83
CA ILE A 332 -38.97 -41.86 27.88
C ILE A 332 -39.75 -41.81 29.20
N THR A 333 -40.27 -40.65 29.57
CA THR A 333 -41.05 -40.48 30.80
C THR A 333 -42.32 -41.33 30.79
N GLU A 334 -43.03 -41.37 29.65
CA GLU A 334 -44.22 -42.23 29.47
C GLU A 334 -43.89 -43.73 29.52
N LEU A 335 -42.78 -44.14 28.90
CA LEU A 335 -42.29 -45.52 28.96
C LEU A 335 -41.91 -45.95 30.38
N LEU A 336 -41.23 -45.08 31.13
CA LEU A 336 -40.87 -45.35 32.53
C LEU A 336 -42.12 -45.46 33.42
N ALA A 337 -43.12 -44.60 33.20
CA ALA A 337 -44.39 -44.64 33.92
C ALA A 337 -45.21 -45.90 33.61
N SER A 338 -45.29 -46.31 32.34
CA SER A 338 -46.05 -47.50 31.91
C SER A 338 -45.39 -48.82 32.29
N ALA A 339 -44.05 -48.88 32.31
CA ALA A 339 -43.29 -50.06 32.71
C ALA A 339 -43.16 -50.23 34.23
N ASN A 340 -43.62 -49.25 35.03
CA ASN A 340 -43.62 -49.28 36.49
C ASN A 340 -42.22 -49.57 37.09
N VAL A 341 -41.18 -49.05 36.43
CA VAL A 341 -39.77 -49.27 36.78
C VAL A 341 -39.40 -48.39 37.97
N ASP A 342 -38.79 -48.98 38.99
CA ASP A 342 -38.36 -48.25 40.19
C ASP A 342 -37.29 -47.18 39.82
N PRO A 343 -37.47 -45.89 40.21
CA PRO A 343 -36.62 -44.78 39.79
C PRO A 343 -35.13 -44.99 40.08
N THR A 344 -34.82 -45.66 41.20
CA THR A 344 -33.46 -46.01 41.62
C THR A 344 -32.77 -46.96 40.64
N THR A 345 -33.52 -47.88 40.06
CA THR A 345 -33.01 -48.89 39.11
C THR A 345 -32.82 -48.29 37.72
N SER A 346 -33.73 -47.42 37.29
CA SER A 346 -33.60 -46.65 36.04
C SER A 346 -32.38 -45.73 36.08
N ALA A 347 -32.20 -44.93 37.15
CA ALA A 347 -31.07 -44.03 37.28
C ALA A 347 -29.71 -44.75 37.22
N GLY A 348 -29.61 -45.93 37.84
CA GLY A 348 -28.39 -46.73 37.79
C GLY A 348 -28.08 -47.33 36.42
N ILE A 349 -29.11 -47.64 35.62
CA ILE A 349 -28.95 -48.09 34.22
C ILE A 349 -28.53 -46.92 33.34
N THR A 350 -29.17 -45.75 33.48
CA THR A 350 -28.82 -44.52 32.76
C THR A 350 -27.38 -44.12 33.02
N GLN A 351 -26.93 -44.10 34.28
CA GLN A 351 -25.54 -43.75 34.62
C GLN A 351 -24.51 -44.70 33.98
N LYS A 352 -24.79 -46.01 33.93
CA LYS A 352 -23.92 -46.97 33.24
C LYS A 352 -23.94 -46.77 31.73
N LEU A 353 -25.10 -46.42 31.16
CA LEU A 353 -25.22 -46.12 29.73
C LEU A 353 -24.44 -44.86 29.37
N ASP A 354 -24.52 -43.81 30.18
CA ASP A 354 -23.76 -42.56 30.01
C ASP A 354 -22.25 -42.80 30.05
N GLN A 355 -21.78 -43.66 30.96
CA GLN A 355 -20.36 -44.06 30.99
C GLN A 355 -19.93 -44.78 29.70
N VAL A 356 -20.78 -45.66 29.16
CA VAL A 356 -20.50 -46.36 27.90
C VAL A 356 -20.55 -45.41 26.71
N ILE A 357 -21.47 -44.44 26.70
CA ILE A 357 -21.55 -43.40 25.66
C ILE A 357 -20.29 -42.54 25.71
N ALA A 358 -19.91 -42.01 26.87
CA ALA A 358 -18.70 -41.22 27.05
C ALA A 358 -17.43 -41.98 26.61
N TYR A 359 -17.34 -43.27 26.96
CA TYR A 359 -16.25 -44.13 26.49
C TYR A 359 -16.23 -44.29 24.96
N LYS A 360 -17.39 -44.46 24.34
CA LYS A 360 -17.48 -44.55 22.87
C LYS A 360 -17.16 -43.21 22.20
N ASP A 361 -17.60 -42.09 22.76
CA ASP A 361 -17.30 -40.76 22.23
C ASP A 361 -15.81 -40.45 22.29
N ASP A 362 -15.13 -40.86 23.37
CA ASP A 362 -13.67 -40.77 23.47
C ASP A 362 -12.97 -41.61 22.39
N ILE A 363 -13.43 -42.84 22.14
CA ILE A 363 -12.93 -43.67 21.02
C ILE A 363 -13.17 -42.98 19.68
N VAL A 364 -14.36 -42.41 19.45
CA VAL A 364 -14.66 -41.68 18.21
C VAL A 364 -13.71 -40.52 18.03
N SER A 365 -13.49 -39.71 19.07
CA SER A 365 -12.56 -38.58 19.02
C SER A 365 -11.12 -39.04 18.73
N GLN A 366 -10.68 -40.14 19.34
CA GLN A 366 -9.35 -40.72 19.08
C GLN A 366 -9.21 -41.22 17.65
N LEU A 367 -10.24 -41.89 17.12
CA LEU A 367 -10.25 -42.36 15.73
C LEU A 367 -10.27 -41.18 14.73
N GLU A 368 -11.00 -40.10 15.02
CA GLU A 368 -11.00 -38.89 14.20
C GLU A 368 -9.61 -38.22 14.18
N GLU A 369 -8.95 -38.11 15.33
CA GLU A 369 -7.57 -37.64 15.41
C GLU A 369 -6.60 -38.54 14.64
N GLU A 370 -6.77 -39.86 14.72
CA GLU A 370 -5.93 -40.82 14.01
C GLU A 370 -6.13 -40.72 12.49
N VAL A 371 -7.38 -40.59 12.02
CA VAL A 371 -7.69 -40.33 10.61
C VAL A 371 -7.06 -39.02 10.14
N GLN A 372 -7.15 -37.96 10.94
CA GLN A 372 -6.55 -36.67 10.60
C GLN A 372 -5.02 -36.79 10.52
N ARG A 373 -4.39 -37.48 11.47
CA ARG A 373 -2.95 -37.74 11.47
C ARG A 373 -2.51 -38.54 10.24
N ILE A 374 -3.28 -39.56 9.84
CA ILE A 374 -3.02 -40.34 8.62
C ILE A 374 -3.15 -39.47 7.37
N ARG A 375 -4.15 -38.59 7.29
CA ARG A 375 -4.31 -37.64 6.17
C ARG A 375 -3.13 -36.68 6.07
N ASP A 376 -2.69 -36.13 7.20
CA ASP A 376 -1.55 -35.20 7.24
C ASP A 376 -0.24 -35.92 6.86
N SER A 377 -0.05 -37.15 7.34
CA SER A 377 1.07 -38.02 6.95
C SER A 377 1.05 -38.36 5.46
N HIS A 378 -0.13 -38.69 4.90
CA HIS A 378 -0.29 -38.96 3.48
C HIS A 378 0.01 -37.71 2.64
N SER A 379 -0.50 -36.53 3.03
CA SER A 379 -0.21 -35.26 2.36
C SER A 379 1.29 -34.95 2.36
N THR A 380 1.95 -35.15 3.50
CA THR A 380 3.40 -34.95 3.65
C THR A 380 4.18 -35.92 2.77
N MET A 381 3.79 -37.20 2.77
CA MET A 381 4.40 -38.23 1.93
C MET A 381 4.28 -37.89 0.44
N VAL A 382 3.10 -37.47 -0.03
CA VAL A 382 2.90 -37.03 -1.42
C VAL A 382 3.84 -35.87 -1.78
N LYS A 383 3.91 -34.83 -0.94
CA LYS A 383 4.83 -33.69 -1.16
C LYS A 383 6.29 -34.10 -1.19
N THR A 384 6.70 -35.05 -0.34
CA THR A 384 8.09 -35.56 -0.35
C THR A 384 8.39 -36.36 -1.61
N TYR A 385 7.46 -37.17 -2.11
CA TYR A 385 7.62 -37.90 -3.36
C TYR A 385 7.69 -36.94 -4.56
N GLU A 386 6.81 -35.95 -4.62
CA GLU A 386 6.85 -34.90 -5.66
C GLU A 386 8.19 -34.16 -5.66
N SER A 387 8.67 -33.76 -4.48
CA SER A 387 9.97 -33.08 -4.34
C SER A 387 11.14 -33.94 -4.80
N LYS A 388 11.11 -35.24 -4.47
CA LYS A 388 12.17 -36.18 -4.84
C LYS A 388 12.15 -36.54 -6.32
N MET A 389 10.96 -36.66 -6.92
CA MET A 389 10.83 -36.86 -8.36
C MET A 389 11.31 -35.65 -9.15
N ALA A 390 11.00 -34.43 -8.68
CA ALA A 390 11.56 -33.21 -9.25
C ALA A 390 13.09 -33.17 -9.16
N GLU A 391 13.69 -33.64 -8.05
CA GLU A 391 15.15 -33.73 -7.88
C GLU A 391 15.81 -34.69 -8.89
N TYR A 392 15.15 -35.81 -9.22
CA TYR A 392 15.62 -36.75 -10.25
C TYR A 392 15.22 -36.36 -11.69
N GLY A 393 14.56 -35.21 -11.88
CA GLY A 393 14.15 -34.72 -13.19
C GLY A 393 12.99 -35.49 -13.83
N VAL A 394 12.22 -36.24 -13.03
CA VAL A 394 11.04 -36.98 -13.48
C VAL A 394 9.82 -36.05 -13.37
N PRO A 395 9.18 -35.66 -14.48
CA PRO A 395 7.99 -34.82 -14.45
C PRO A 395 6.83 -35.55 -13.77
N PRO A 396 5.97 -34.84 -13.00
CA PRO A 396 4.82 -35.45 -12.33
C PRO A 396 3.81 -36.10 -13.29
N GLU A 397 3.87 -35.78 -14.59
CA GLU A 397 3.05 -36.36 -15.65
C GLU A 397 3.43 -37.81 -16.00
N GLU A 398 4.65 -38.27 -15.68
CA GLU A 398 5.12 -39.64 -15.96
C GLU A 398 4.57 -40.70 -14.98
N LEU A 399 3.98 -40.29 -13.86
CA LEU A 399 3.41 -41.18 -12.82
C LEU A 399 2.11 -41.88 -13.26
N GLY A 400 1.38 -41.33 -14.24
CA GLY A 400 0.14 -41.93 -14.75
C GLY A 400 -1.05 -41.93 -13.78
N PHE A 401 -0.92 -41.38 -12.56
CA PHE A 401 -2.03 -41.16 -11.62
C PHE A 401 -1.84 -39.87 -10.83
N VAL A 402 -2.95 -39.20 -10.52
CA VAL A 402 -2.97 -38.04 -9.62
C VAL A 402 -3.32 -38.54 -8.22
N PRO A 403 -2.49 -38.30 -7.19
CA PRO A 403 -2.84 -38.66 -5.82
C PRO A 403 -4.12 -37.92 -5.43
N ALA A 404 -5.15 -38.63 -4.98
CA ALA A 404 -6.37 -38.00 -4.49
C ALA A 404 -6.03 -37.23 -3.20
N VAL A 405 -6.15 -35.91 -3.24
CA VAL A 405 -6.02 -35.06 -2.06
C VAL A 405 -7.33 -35.16 -1.29
N GLY A 406 -7.30 -35.92 -0.20
CA GLY A 406 -8.47 -36.18 0.67
C GLY A 406 -8.79 -35.05 1.62
#